data_AF-A0A101H476-F1
#
_entry.id   AF-A0A101H476-F1
#
_cell.length_a   1.000
_cell.length_b   1.000
_cell.length_c   1.000
_cell.angle_alpha   90.00
_cell.angle_beta   90.00
_cell.angle_gamma   90.00
#
_symmetry.space_group_name_H-M   'P 1'
#
loop_
_entity.id
_entity.type
_entity.pdbx_description
1 polymer ?
#
loop_
_entity_poly.entity_id
_entity_poly.type
_entity_poly.pdbx_seq_one_letter_code
_entity_poly.pdbx_strand_id
1 'polypeptide(L)'
;MADSTAVSPEPDIHGCHLSPTPSACFTEPRRRFCPPLATKAGMFASAGSVEEALTGAECAVFLVNHDVFRGISAEKVKGLMTSPVVVDGKNLFAGGEGIVYLGIGKVRGK
;
A
#
# COMPACT_ATOMS: atom_id res chain seq x y z
N MET A 1 -4.31 46.77 -20.31
CA MET A 1 -4.61 45.46 -20.93
C MET A 1 -3.77 44.43 -20.20
N ALA A 2 -4.41 43.56 -19.43
CA ALA A 2 -3.76 42.43 -18.78
C ALA A 2 -3.68 41.27 -19.78
N ASP A 3 -2.56 40.56 -19.82
CA ASP A 3 -2.56 39.14 -20.15
C ASP A 3 -1.65 38.42 -19.16
N SER A 4 -2.16 37.29 -18.71
CA SER A 4 -1.85 36.57 -17.50
C SER A 4 -1.55 35.15 -17.92
N THR A 5 -0.29 34.74 -17.82
CA THR A 5 0.04 33.31 -17.76
C THR A 5 0.85 33.06 -16.50
N ALA A 6 0.14 33.05 -15.38
CA ALA A 6 0.60 32.40 -14.17
C ALA A 6 0.67 30.89 -14.46
N VAL A 7 1.87 30.35 -14.60
CA VAL A 7 2.10 28.92 -14.39
C VAL A 7 2.22 28.76 -12.88
N SER A 8 1.19 28.20 -12.27
CA SER A 8 1.20 27.79 -10.86
C SER A 8 2.34 26.80 -10.64
N PRO A 9 3.17 26.96 -9.60
CA PRO A 9 4.11 25.92 -9.21
C PRO A 9 3.32 24.72 -8.71
N GLU A 10 3.59 23.54 -9.28
CA GLU A 10 3.16 22.28 -8.68
C GLU A 10 3.74 22.20 -7.26
N PRO A 11 2.99 21.71 -6.26
CA PRO A 11 3.53 21.61 -4.91
C PRO A 11 4.64 20.56 -4.90
N ASP A 12 5.88 21.04 -4.92
CA ASP A 12 7.07 20.32 -4.49
C ASP A 12 6.73 19.59 -3.19
N ILE A 13 6.61 18.27 -3.27
CA ILE A 13 6.45 17.40 -2.11
C ILE A 13 7.76 17.51 -1.32
N HIS A 14 7.80 18.49 -0.43
CA HIS A 14 8.94 18.78 0.44
C HIS A 14 9.39 17.48 1.07
N GLY A 15 10.63 17.10 0.74
CA GLY A 15 11.25 15.87 1.20
C GLY A 15 11.31 15.85 2.72
N CYS A 16 10.41 15.09 3.33
CA CYS A 16 10.69 14.47 4.60
C CYS A 16 11.83 13.48 4.36
N HIS A 17 13.02 13.84 4.83
CA HIS A 17 14.17 12.94 4.92
C HIS A 17 13.81 11.77 5.86
N LEU A 18 13.24 10.71 5.30
CA LEU A 18 13.02 9.43 5.98
C LEU A 18 14.20 8.51 5.65
N SER A 19 15.19 8.48 6.54
CA SER A 19 16.05 7.32 6.72
C SER A 19 15.29 6.21 7.46
N PRO A 20 15.43 4.90 7.17
CA PRO A 20 15.97 4.24 5.98
C PRO A 20 14.86 4.00 4.92
N THR A 21 15.24 3.62 3.70
CA THR A 21 14.28 3.16 2.67
C THR A 21 13.32 2.13 3.27
N PRO A 22 11.99 2.30 3.15
CA PRO A 22 11.05 1.31 3.67
C PRO A 22 11.35 -0.03 3.02
N SER A 23 11.54 -1.07 3.83
CA SER A 23 11.67 -2.45 3.36
C SER A 23 10.30 -2.88 2.84
N ALA A 24 10.09 -2.74 1.54
CA ALA A 24 8.88 -3.18 0.88
C ALA A 24 9.04 -4.63 0.42
N CYS A 25 8.04 -5.45 0.74
CA CYS A 25 7.88 -6.78 0.17
C CYS A 25 6.62 -6.82 -0.69
N PHE A 26 6.61 -7.73 -1.67
CA PHE A 26 5.45 -7.94 -2.52
C PHE A 26 5.17 -9.43 -2.64
N THR A 27 3.91 -9.76 -2.91
CA THR A 27 3.47 -11.14 -3.10
C THR A 27 2.50 -11.20 -4.27
N GLU A 28 2.63 -12.27 -5.06
CA GLU A 28 1.73 -12.58 -6.15
C GLU A 28 1.05 -13.92 -5.80
N PRO A 29 -0.18 -13.91 -5.25
CA PRO A 29 -0.76 -15.09 -4.58
C PRO A 29 -0.94 -16.32 -5.48
N ARG A 30 -0.93 -16.12 -6.80
CA ARG A 30 -1.04 -17.19 -7.79
C ARG A 30 0.31 -17.64 -8.37
N ARG A 31 1.40 -16.96 -8.04
CA ARG A 31 2.76 -17.36 -8.44
C ARG A 31 3.47 -17.99 -7.25
N ARG A 32 3.93 -19.23 -7.46
CA ARG A 32 4.70 -19.99 -6.49
C ARG A 32 6.11 -19.42 -6.25
N PHE A 33 6.61 -18.60 -7.17
CA PHE A 33 7.89 -17.89 -7.06
C PHE A 33 7.80 -16.55 -7.77
N CYS A 34 8.16 -15.49 -7.06
CA CYS A 34 8.38 -14.17 -7.62
C CYS A 34 9.82 -13.77 -7.32
N PRO A 35 10.67 -13.49 -8.33
CA PRO A 35 12.03 -13.05 -8.04
C PRO A 35 12.02 -11.66 -7.40
N PRO A 36 12.97 -11.34 -6.51
CA PRO A 36 13.09 -9.99 -5.96
C PRO A 36 13.29 -8.95 -7.08
N LEU A 37 12.80 -7.73 -6.86
CA LEU A 37 12.78 -6.68 -7.86
C LEU A 37 13.71 -5.53 -7.45
N ALA A 38 14.76 -5.31 -8.26
CA ALA A 38 15.65 -4.18 -8.09
C ALA A 38 15.08 -2.94 -8.78
N THR A 39 14.98 -1.83 -8.05
CA THR A 39 14.48 -0.55 -8.57
C THR A 39 15.41 0.60 -8.14
N LYS A 40 15.19 1.81 -8.67
CA LYS A 40 15.89 3.01 -8.18
C LYS A 40 15.59 3.34 -6.70
N ALA A 41 14.49 2.83 -6.15
CA ALA A 41 14.09 3.01 -4.75
C ALA A 41 14.67 1.93 -3.81
N GLY A 42 15.38 0.93 -4.36
CA GLY A 42 15.95 -0.18 -3.60
C GLY A 42 15.51 -1.54 -4.12
N MET A 43 15.89 -2.58 -3.37
CA MET A 43 15.53 -3.97 -3.65
C MET A 43 14.24 -4.33 -2.91
N PHE A 44 13.27 -4.86 -3.64
CA PHE A 44 11.98 -5.30 -3.10
C PHE A 44 12.01 -6.82 -2.97
N ALA A 45 11.84 -7.32 -1.75
CA ALA A 45 11.80 -8.74 -1.49
C ALA A 45 10.46 -9.34 -1.92
N SER A 46 10.45 -10.60 -2.32
CA SER A 46 9.22 -11.35 -2.55
C SER A 46 8.83 -12.13 -1.30
N ALA A 47 7.56 -12.09 -0.91
CA ALA A 47 7.00 -12.98 0.09
C ALA A 47 6.31 -14.17 -0.58
N GLY A 48 6.48 -15.37 -0.03
CA GLY A 48 5.91 -16.62 -0.53
C GLY A 48 4.41 -16.77 -0.26
N SER A 49 3.86 -15.97 0.66
CA SER A 49 2.43 -15.91 0.93
C SER A 49 1.96 -14.51 1.31
N VAL A 50 0.64 -14.31 1.38
CA VAL A 50 0.08 -13.03 1.82
C VAL A 50 0.27 -12.83 3.32
N GLU A 51 0.21 -13.91 4.10
CA GLU A 51 0.46 -13.89 5.54
C GLU A 51 1.88 -13.43 5.84
N GLU A 52 2.87 -13.94 5.12
CA GLU A 52 4.27 -13.54 5.23
C GLU A 52 4.42 -12.05 4.88
N ALA A 53 3.78 -11.58 3.80
CA ALA A 53 3.84 -10.19 3.40
C ALA A 53 3.20 -9.21 4.41
N LEU A 54 2.15 -9.67 5.11
CA LEU A 54 1.43 -8.85 6.11
C LEU A 54 2.11 -8.86 7.49
N THR A 55 2.88 -9.89 7.81
CA THR A 55 3.44 -10.06 9.15
C THR A 55 4.46 -8.96 9.46
N GLY A 56 4.19 -8.17 10.49
CA GLY A 56 5.06 -7.06 10.91
C GLY A 56 5.02 -5.84 9.99
N ALA A 57 4.19 -5.84 8.94
CA ALA A 57 4.07 -4.70 8.04
C ALA A 57 3.40 -3.51 8.75
N GLU A 58 3.84 -2.31 8.41
CA GLU A 58 3.20 -1.05 8.85
C GLU A 58 2.16 -0.54 7.85
N CYS A 59 2.21 -1.04 6.60
CA CYS A 59 1.27 -0.70 5.55
C CYS A 59 1.16 -1.84 4.53
N ALA A 60 -0.06 -2.11 4.07
CA ALA A 60 -0.35 -3.05 2.99
C ALA A 60 -1.02 -2.31 1.84
N VAL A 61 -0.49 -2.48 0.63
CA VAL A 61 -1.03 -1.86 -0.59
C VAL A 61 -1.54 -2.95 -1.54
N PHE A 62 -2.85 -2.93 -1.80
CA PHE A 62 -3.49 -3.87 -2.73
C PHE A 62 -3.67 -3.21 -4.10
N LEU A 63 -2.79 -3.56 -5.04
CA LEU A 63 -2.78 -2.99 -6.40
C LEU A 63 -3.53 -3.83 -7.44
N VAL A 64 -3.70 -5.13 -7.19
CA VAL A 64 -4.28 -6.10 -8.14
C VAL A 64 -5.52 -6.76 -7.55
N ASN A 65 -6.56 -6.92 -8.36
CA ASN A 65 -7.82 -7.56 -7.96
C ASN A 65 -7.77 -9.08 -8.18
N HIS A 66 -6.99 -9.79 -7.36
CA HIS A 66 -7.06 -11.25 -7.30
C HIS A 66 -8.08 -11.69 -6.26
N ASP A 67 -8.92 -12.67 -6.60
CA ASP A 67 -9.95 -13.21 -5.68
C ASP A 67 -9.36 -13.73 -4.36
N VAL A 68 -8.11 -14.17 -4.37
CA VAL A 68 -7.38 -14.60 -3.18
C VAL A 68 -7.35 -13.49 -2.12
N PHE A 69 -7.18 -12.23 -2.54
CA PHE A 69 -7.17 -11.09 -1.62
C PHE A 69 -8.56 -10.78 -1.05
N ARG A 70 -9.64 -11.12 -1.76
CA ARG A 70 -11.02 -10.96 -1.26
C ARG A 70 -11.32 -11.90 -0.09
N GLY A 71 -10.58 -13.00 0.03
CA GLY A 71 -10.66 -13.92 1.15
C GLY A 71 -9.94 -13.45 2.41
N ILE A 72 -9.24 -12.31 2.37
CA ILE A 72 -8.53 -11.77 3.52
C ILE A 72 -9.52 -10.96 4.36
N SER A 73 -9.65 -11.31 5.64
CA SER A 73 -10.49 -10.56 6.57
C SER A 73 -9.73 -9.38 7.17
N ALA A 74 -10.48 -8.33 7.57
CA ALA A 74 -9.95 -7.22 8.35
C ALA A 74 -9.29 -7.70 9.66
N GLU A 75 -9.83 -8.75 10.29
CA GLU A 75 -9.24 -9.32 11.51
C GLU A 75 -7.84 -9.90 11.25
N LYS A 76 -7.65 -10.57 10.12
CA LYS A 76 -6.35 -11.11 9.74
C LYS A 76 -5.32 -10.02 9.51
N VAL A 77 -5.70 -8.93 8.83
CA VAL A 77 -4.85 -7.74 8.64
C VAL A 77 -4.42 -7.17 10.00
N LYS A 78 -5.38 -6.96 10.91
CA LYS A 78 -5.11 -6.44 12.26
C LYS A 78 -4.19 -7.35 13.09
N GLY A 79 -4.37 -8.67 12.97
CA GLY A 79 -3.59 -9.63 13.76
C GLY A 79 -2.16 -9.85 13.28
N LEU A 80 -1.87 -9.58 12.01
CA LEU A 80 -0.54 -9.81 11.42
C LEU A 80 0.33 -8.55 11.35
N MET A 81 -0.28 -7.39 11.11
CA MET A 81 0.44 -6.13 10.91
C MET A 81 0.82 -5.45 12.22
N THR A 82 1.98 -4.78 12.25
CA THR A 82 2.38 -3.92 13.38
C THR A 82 1.54 -2.65 13.42
N SER A 83 1.23 -2.08 12.26
CA SER A 83 0.31 -0.95 12.10
C SER A 83 -0.63 -1.26 10.94
N PRO A 84 -1.93 -1.50 11.16
CA PRO A 84 -2.85 -1.95 10.11
C PRO A 84 -3.32 -0.77 9.24
N VAL A 85 -2.41 -0.24 8.42
CA VAL A 85 -2.74 0.75 7.37
C VAL A 85 -2.95 0.02 6.04
N VAL A 86 -4.16 0.08 5.49
CA VAL A 86 -4.51 -0.58 4.23
C VAL A 86 -4.80 0.44 3.16
N VAL A 87 -3.99 0.44 2.10
CA VAL A 87 -4.24 1.19 0.87
C VAL A 87 -4.83 0.23 -0.16
N ASP A 88 -6.06 0.46 -0.55
CA ASP A 88 -6.81 -0.45 -1.39
C ASP A 88 -7.14 0.20 -2.74
N GLY A 89 -6.24 -0.02 -3.70
CA GLY A 89 -6.36 0.52 -5.05
C GLY A 89 -7.46 -0.14 -5.88
N LYS A 90 -8.10 -1.20 -5.36
CA LYS A 90 -9.12 -1.98 -6.08
C LYS A 90 -10.43 -2.11 -5.31
N ASN A 91 -10.56 -1.44 -4.17
CA ASN A 91 -11.74 -1.51 -3.28
C ASN A 91 -12.16 -2.96 -2.97
N LEU A 92 -11.18 -3.81 -2.65
CA LEU A 92 -11.35 -5.21 -2.25
C LEU A 92 -11.98 -5.36 -0.86
N PHE A 93 -11.74 -4.39 0.03
CA PHE A 93 -12.19 -4.42 1.41
C PHE A 93 -13.28 -3.35 1.62
N ALA A 94 -14.19 -3.60 2.55
CA ALA A 94 -15.14 -2.58 3.02
C ALA A 94 -14.52 -1.64 4.08
N GLY A 95 -13.25 -1.84 4.42
CA GLY A 95 -12.64 -1.32 5.64
C GLY A 95 -12.98 -2.20 6.85
N GLY A 96 -12.75 -1.67 8.06
CA GLY A 96 -13.08 -2.34 9.30
C GLY A 96 -12.57 -1.56 10.51
N GLU A 97 -13.22 -1.74 11.66
CA GLU A 97 -12.77 -1.13 12.90
C GLU A 97 -11.34 -1.56 13.24
N GLY A 98 -10.52 -0.62 13.70
CA GLY A 98 -9.12 -0.86 14.06
C GLY A 98 -8.15 -0.97 12.87
N ILE A 99 -8.58 -0.59 11.66
CA ILE A 99 -7.72 -0.47 10.47
C ILE A 99 -7.81 0.96 9.95
N VAL A 100 -6.67 1.55 9.60
CA VAL A 100 -6.66 2.78 8.80
C VAL A 100 -6.85 2.39 7.33
N TYR A 101 -8.09 2.52 6.84
CA TYR A 101 -8.44 2.15 5.47
C TYR A 101 -8.41 3.35 4.51
N LEU A 102 -7.75 3.19 3.38
CA LEU A 102 -7.60 4.17 2.30
C LEU A 102 -7.97 3.54 0.95
N GLY A 103 -9.27 3.55 0.65
CA GLY A 103 -9.80 3.08 -0.64
C GLY A 103 -10.00 4.21 -1.65
N ILE A 104 -9.88 3.90 -2.94
CA ILE A 104 -10.12 4.90 -4.00
C ILE A 104 -11.59 5.36 -3.96
N GLY A 105 -11.79 6.67 -3.89
CA GLY A 105 -13.13 7.29 -3.86
C GLY A 105 -13.88 7.09 -2.53
N LYS A 106 -13.20 6.63 -1.47
CA LYS A 106 -13.79 6.43 -0.15
C LYS A 106 -13.43 7.60 0.75
N VAL A 107 -14.45 8.22 1.34
CA VAL A 107 -14.26 9.29 2.33
C VAL A 107 -13.82 8.66 3.65
N ARG A 108 -12.78 9.21 4.28
CA ARG A 108 -12.41 8.82 5.65
C ARG A 108 -13.58 9.16 6.58
N GLY A 109 -14.14 8.16 7.26
CA GLY A 109 -15.08 8.41 8.34
C GLY A 109 -14.42 9.30 9.38
N LYS A 110 -15.04 10.43 9.68
CA LYS A 110 -14.64 11.31 10.79
C LYS A 110 -14.98 10.64 12.11
#